data_AF-A0A7S0KZZ2-F1
#
_entry.id   AF-A0A7S0KZZ2-F1
#
_cell.length_a   1.000
_cell.length_b   1.000
_cell.length_c   1.000
_cell.angle_alpha   90.00
_cell.angle_beta   90.00
_cell.angle_gamma   90.00
#
_symmetry.space_group_name_H-M   'P 1'
#
loop_
_entity.id
_entity.type
_entity.pdbx_description
1 polymer ?
#
loop_
_entity_poly.entity_id
_entity_poly.type
_entity_poly.pdbx_seq_one_letter_code
_entity_poly.pdbx_strand_id
1 'polypeptide(L)'
;ALHRFILPQNEPVKQEFLQVTDSLYGLAAGDTELILNVVEDPDGNMLECVRDELDFSGFKGAKNEVLPRLQNLQASIGEGVVPVYRYPGNYHGDEWETFEWQPLSQKITKAVEDSLLPLVDQKMNHCVTNYYRDGEDFIAHHSDKDLDLNREGVIASVSLGDERIMELKRRAKPQDVTRVSLPHGSMLVLGPITNKLFTHSILKKEGTKVPRISLTIRDVKTFLDVPTGRLFGQGVQTKSIDEIRRERLIENSVVFLGFCTVSAALSSKRSAASTSRTDVRTGMLMAATAAALSFRLFRKAARKNHEEKAARDFFSKKSSSGTKY
;
A
#
# COMPACT_ATOMS: atom_id res chain seq x y z
N ALA A 1 0.76 -14.49 -21.16
CA ALA A 1 2.07 -14.29 -21.79
C ALA A 1 2.72 -13.12 -21.08
N LEU A 2 3.50 -13.39 -20.03
CA LEU A 2 4.14 -12.33 -19.25
C LEU A 2 5.28 -11.73 -20.10
N HIS A 3 5.06 -10.48 -20.52
CA HIS A 3 6.00 -9.56 -21.17
C HIS A 3 6.43 -9.91 -22.59
N ARG A 4 6.40 -8.89 -23.45
CA ARG A 4 7.10 -8.90 -24.73
C ARG A 4 8.58 -9.05 -24.37
N PHE A 5 9.17 -10.19 -24.71
CA PHE A 5 10.59 -10.47 -24.57
C PHE A 5 11.13 -10.73 -23.14
N ILE A 6 10.92 -11.94 -22.62
CA ILE A 6 12.02 -12.59 -21.89
C ILE A 6 13.06 -12.95 -22.96
N LEU A 7 13.97 -12.04 -23.31
CA LEU A 7 15.13 -12.42 -24.11
C LEU A 7 16.02 -13.31 -23.24
N PRO A 8 16.24 -14.59 -23.61
CA PRO A 8 17.26 -15.38 -22.96
C PRO A 8 18.61 -14.77 -23.35
N GLN A 9 19.40 -14.40 -22.33
CA GLN A 9 20.85 -14.19 -22.43
C GLN A 9 21.41 -12.85 -22.94
N ASN A 10 20.75 -11.70 -22.76
CA ASN A 10 21.48 -10.43 -22.93
C ASN A 10 21.95 -9.90 -21.58
N GLU A 11 23.27 -9.71 -21.45
CA GLU A 11 23.86 -8.96 -20.35
C GLU A 11 23.13 -7.61 -20.19
N PRO A 12 22.86 -7.16 -18.96
CA PRO A 12 22.19 -5.89 -18.73
C PRO A 12 22.98 -4.78 -19.41
N VAL A 13 22.30 -4.03 -20.27
CA VAL A 13 22.95 -2.96 -21.01
C VAL A 13 23.33 -1.86 -20.03
N LYS A 14 24.64 -1.64 -19.85
CA LYS A 14 25.15 -0.45 -19.15
C LYS A 14 24.82 0.76 -20.00
N GLN A 15 23.73 1.46 -19.68
CA GLN A 15 23.28 2.62 -20.44
C GLN A 15 23.24 3.79 -19.48
N GLU A 16 24.25 4.66 -19.61
CA GLU A 16 24.51 5.65 -18.58
C GLU A 16 23.41 6.70 -18.49
N PHE A 17 22.73 7.07 -19.57
CA PHE A 17 21.50 7.87 -19.58
C PHE A 17 20.76 7.66 -20.90
N LEU A 18 19.58 7.01 -20.88
CA LEU A 18 18.75 6.87 -22.08
C LEU A 18 17.94 8.15 -22.29
N GLN A 19 18.33 8.95 -23.27
CA GLN A 19 17.47 10.00 -23.80
C GLN A 19 16.36 9.33 -24.61
N VAL A 20 15.11 9.58 -24.24
CA VAL A 20 13.98 8.77 -24.70
C VAL A 20 13.19 9.51 -25.76
N THR A 21 13.29 9.06 -27.01
CA THR A 21 12.42 9.50 -28.13
C THR A 21 11.29 8.53 -28.40
N ASP A 22 11.48 7.26 -28.01
CA ASP A 22 10.57 6.14 -28.26
C ASP A 22 10.41 5.31 -26.99
N SER A 23 9.29 4.59 -26.87
CA SER A 23 9.07 3.66 -25.77
C SER A 23 10.20 2.62 -25.68
N LEU A 24 10.65 2.33 -24.46
CA LEU A 24 11.76 1.42 -24.18
C LEU A 24 11.23 0.12 -23.58
N TYR A 25 11.85 -0.99 -23.94
CA TYR A 25 11.43 -2.33 -23.51
C TYR A 25 12.62 -3.14 -23.00
N GLY A 26 12.37 -4.11 -22.12
CA GLY A 26 13.41 -5.04 -21.65
C GLY A 26 14.44 -4.43 -20.70
N LEU A 27 14.07 -3.39 -19.94
CA LEU A 27 14.94 -2.74 -18.96
C LEU A 27 15.21 -3.64 -17.75
N ALA A 28 16.33 -3.38 -17.05
CA ALA A 28 16.73 -4.05 -15.80
C ALA A 28 16.76 -5.58 -15.88
N ALA A 29 15.80 -6.29 -15.27
CA ALA A 29 15.75 -7.75 -15.34
C ALA A 29 15.17 -8.28 -16.67
N GLY A 30 14.80 -7.38 -17.59
CA GLY A 30 14.15 -7.71 -18.87
C GLY A 30 12.63 -7.62 -18.84
N ASP A 31 12.02 -7.37 -17.68
CA ASP A 31 10.56 -7.30 -17.48
C ASP A 31 10.05 -5.88 -17.16
N THR A 32 10.88 -4.86 -17.37
CA THR A 32 10.53 -3.45 -17.14
C THR A 32 10.51 -2.68 -18.45
N GLU A 33 9.51 -1.81 -18.63
CA GLU A 33 9.28 -1.06 -19.86
C GLU A 33 8.97 0.41 -19.53
N LEU A 34 9.35 1.33 -20.40
CA LEU A 34 8.93 2.74 -20.36
C LEU A 34 8.03 3.01 -21.57
N ILE A 35 6.78 3.38 -21.31
CA ILE A 35 5.81 3.73 -22.34
C ILE A 35 5.64 5.25 -22.34
N LEU A 36 5.84 5.88 -23.49
CA LEU A 36 5.64 7.32 -23.65
C LEU A 36 4.18 7.68 -23.95
N ASN A 37 3.81 8.93 -23.66
CA ASN A 37 2.52 9.53 -24.04
C ASN A 37 1.29 8.73 -23.56
N VAL A 38 1.36 8.16 -22.35
CA VAL A 38 0.25 7.43 -21.72
C VAL A 38 -0.80 8.39 -21.18
N VAL A 39 -0.36 9.52 -20.64
CA VAL A 39 -1.25 10.60 -20.21
C VAL A 39 -1.11 11.76 -21.19
N GLU A 40 -2.22 12.09 -21.84
CA GLU A 40 -2.33 13.26 -22.69
C GLU A 40 -2.48 14.53 -21.83
N ASP A 41 -1.78 15.59 -22.21
CA ASP A 41 -1.85 16.91 -21.58
C ASP A 41 -1.90 18.00 -22.66
N PRO A 42 -3.02 18.11 -23.42
CA PRO A 42 -3.14 19.05 -24.52
C PRO A 42 -3.06 20.51 -24.07
N ASP A 43 -3.48 20.80 -22.84
CA ASP A 43 -3.49 22.14 -22.25
C ASP A 43 -2.19 22.46 -21.49
N GLY A 44 -1.28 21.49 -21.34
CA GLY A 44 0.02 21.64 -20.67
C GLY A 44 -0.09 21.98 -19.19
N ASN A 45 -1.18 21.58 -18.53
CA ASN A 45 -1.52 21.94 -17.15
C ASN A 45 -1.89 20.72 -16.28
N MET A 46 -1.66 19.49 -16.75
CA MET A 46 -2.05 18.27 -16.04
C MET A 46 -1.38 18.17 -14.66
N LEU A 47 -0.12 18.61 -14.54
CA LEU A 47 0.57 18.60 -13.25
C LEU A 47 -0.13 19.51 -12.25
N GLU A 48 -0.46 20.74 -12.65
CA GLU A 48 -1.12 21.73 -11.80
C GLU A 48 -2.51 21.24 -11.40
N CYS A 49 -3.27 20.69 -12.35
CA CYS A 49 -4.58 20.13 -12.08
C CYS A 49 -4.53 19.00 -11.03
N VAL A 50 -3.58 18.06 -11.17
CA VAL A 50 -3.39 16.98 -10.17
C VAL A 50 -2.88 17.54 -8.84
N ARG A 51 -1.97 18.51 -8.86
CA ARG A 51 -1.45 19.15 -7.65
C ARG A 51 -2.57 19.81 -6.85
N ASP A 52 -3.48 20.49 -7.53
CA ASP A 52 -4.53 21.30 -6.91
C ASP A 52 -5.76 20.45 -6.53
N GLU A 53 -5.99 19.30 -7.19
CA GLU A 53 -7.05 18.35 -6.84
C GLU A 53 -6.71 17.50 -5.59
N LEU A 54 -5.43 17.15 -5.41
CA LEU A 54 -5.00 16.22 -4.35
C LEU A 54 -4.48 16.94 -3.11
N ASP A 55 -4.85 16.45 -1.93
CA ASP A 55 -4.30 16.92 -0.66
C ASP A 55 -2.95 16.26 -0.36
N PHE A 56 -1.86 17.01 -0.56
CA PHE A 56 -0.50 16.54 -0.34
C PHE A 56 -0.01 16.85 1.07
N SER A 57 0.37 15.80 1.80
CA SER A 57 0.94 15.92 3.14
C SER A 57 2.41 15.53 3.18
N GLY A 58 3.11 15.96 4.23
CA GLY A 58 4.47 15.53 4.54
C GLY A 58 4.44 14.22 5.34
N PHE A 59 5.26 13.26 4.95
CA PHE A 59 5.24 11.91 5.51
C PHE A 59 6.54 11.66 6.26
N LYS A 60 6.49 10.77 7.26
CA LYS A 60 7.68 10.34 8.01
C LYS A 60 8.07 8.93 7.65
N GLY A 61 9.36 8.71 7.44
CA GLY A 61 9.94 7.39 7.22
C GLY A 61 10.05 6.58 8.51
N ALA A 62 10.57 5.36 8.36
CA ALA A 62 10.71 4.40 9.47
C ALA A 62 11.65 4.88 10.59
N LYS A 63 12.54 5.84 10.31
CA LYS A 63 13.44 6.46 11.30
C LYS A 63 12.89 7.80 11.79
N ASN A 64 11.59 8.06 11.60
CA ASN A 64 10.90 9.30 11.95
C ASN A 64 11.46 10.55 11.22
N GLU A 65 12.18 10.33 10.12
CA GLU A 65 12.70 11.37 9.23
C GLU A 65 11.59 11.91 8.32
N VAL A 66 11.59 13.22 8.05
CA VAL A 66 10.68 13.80 7.07
C VAL A 66 11.14 13.38 5.67
N LEU A 67 10.23 12.81 4.89
CA LEU A 67 10.53 12.41 3.52
C LEU A 67 10.73 13.66 2.65
N PRO A 68 11.74 13.69 1.78
CA PRO A 68 12.03 14.83 0.91
C PRO A 68 11.12 14.82 -0.33
N ARG A 69 9.81 14.82 -0.08
CA ARG A 69 8.69 14.90 -1.04
C ARG A 69 7.38 14.87 -0.26
N LEU A 70 6.31 15.39 -0.85
CA LEU A 70 4.96 15.27 -0.31
C LEU A 70 4.25 14.07 -0.94
N GLN A 71 3.25 13.51 -0.26
CA GLN A 71 2.51 12.35 -0.76
C GLN A 71 1.00 12.49 -0.58
N ASN A 72 0.27 11.75 -1.40
CA ASN A 72 -1.16 11.52 -1.28
C ASN A 72 -1.44 10.04 -1.60
N LEU A 73 -2.33 9.40 -0.83
CA LEU A 73 -2.69 7.99 -1.01
C LEU A 73 -4.15 7.89 -1.43
N GLN A 74 -4.41 7.08 -2.46
CA GLN A 74 -5.76 6.87 -2.99
C GLN A 74 -6.01 5.39 -3.24
N ALA A 75 -7.27 4.95 -3.12
CA ALA A 75 -7.62 3.57 -3.40
C ALA A 75 -9.07 3.42 -3.87
N SER A 76 -9.39 2.24 -4.43
CA SER A 76 -10.75 1.84 -4.78
C SER A 76 -11.51 1.45 -3.50
N ILE A 77 -12.06 2.46 -2.82
CA ILE A 77 -12.82 2.27 -1.58
C ILE A 77 -14.27 1.94 -1.94
N GLY A 78 -14.81 0.86 -1.36
CA GLY A 78 -16.19 0.45 -1.63
C GLY A 78 -16.70 -0.55 -0.59
N GLU A 79 -17.99 -0.47 -0.26
CA GLU A 79 -18.66 -1.42 0.66
C GLU A 79 -17.99 -1.57 2.04
N GLY A 80 -17.35 -0.52 2.52
CA GLY A 80 -16.58 -0.53 3.77
C GLY A 80 -15.27 -1.33 3.67
N VAL A 81 -14.75 -1.54 2.47
CA VAL A 81 -13.47 -2.21 2.20
C VAL A 81 -12.50 -1.20 1.58
N VAL A 82 -11.28 -1.18 2.12
CA VAL A 82 -10.20 -0.29 1.65
C VAL A 82 -8.98 -1.14 1.29
N PRO A 83 -8.45 -1.07 0.06
CA PRO A 83 -7.14 -1.63 -0.27
C PRO A 83 -6.04 -0.94 0.55
N VAL A 84 -5.17 -1.72 1.21
CA VAL A 84 -4.13 -1.20 2.10
C VAL A 84 -2.74 -1.64 1.63
N TYR A 85 -1.88 -0.67 1.36
CA TYR A 85 -0.46 -0.87 1.13
C TYR A 85 0.35 -0.46 2.38
N ARG A 86 0.95 -1.43 3.08
CA ARG A 86 1.62 -1.19 4.36
C ARG A 86 3.08 -0.78 4.17
N TYR A 87 3.48 0.25 4.91
CA TYR A 87 4.87 0.74 4.97
C TYR A 87 5.55 0.31 6.28
N PRO A 88 6.90 0.22 6.32
CA PRO A 88 7.61 0.08 7.58
C PRO A 88 7.29 1.25 8.52
N GLY A 89 6.83 0.95 9.73
CA GLY A 89 6.22 1.93 10.64
C GLY A 89 4.70 1.81 10.68
N ASN A 90 4.06 1.70 9.49
CA ASN A 90 2.61 1.71 9.29
C ASN A 90 2.02 0.30 9.10
N TYR A 91 1.84 -0.39 10.23
CA TYR A 91 1.45 -1.80 10.25
C TYR A 91 -0.06 -2.04 10.40
N HIS A 92 -0.83 -1.00 10.75
CA HIS A 92 -2.26 -1.11 11.06
C HIS A 92 -3.21 -0.73 9.93
N GLY A 93 -2.70 -0.09 8.87
CA GLY A 93 -3.58 0.49 7.84
C GLY A 93 -4.23 1.81 8.29
N ASP A 94 -3.80 2.36 9.43
CA ASP A 94 -4.40 3.54 10.07
C ASP A 94 -3.47 4.77 10.02
N GLU A 95 -2.22 4.66 9.55
CA GLU A 95 -1.23 5.71 9.85
C GLU A 95 -1.09 6.75 8.76
N TRP A 96 -1.68 6.54 7.57
CA TRP A 96 -1.84 7.57 6.53
C TRP A 96 -3.25 7.50 5.96
N GLU A 97 -3.89 8.65 5.84
CA GLU A 97 -5.23 8.74 5.28
C GLU A 97 -5.19 8.30 3.80
N THR A 98 -5.95 7.26 3.49
CA THR A 98 -6.17 6.80 2.12
C THR A 98 -7.49 7.38 1.66
N PHE A 99 -7.44 8.24 0.66
CA PHE A 99 -8.61 8.86 0.06
C PHE A 99 -9.24 7.93 -0.98
N GLU A 100 -10.51 8.18 -1.29
CA GLU A 100 -11.09 7.63 -2.50
C GLU A 100 -10.42 8.26 -3.73
N TRP A 101 -10.45 7.56 -4.86
CA TRP A 101 -9.93 8.09 -6.10
C TRP A 101 -10.62 9.40 -6.50
N GLN A 102 -9.82 10.44 -6.69
CA GLN A 102 -10.24 11.71 -7.25
C GLN A 102 -10.35 11.60 -8.79
N PRO A 103 -11.19 12.42 -9.44
CA PRO A 103 -11.48 12.31 -10.87
C PRO A 103 -10.25 12.24 -11.79
N LEU A 104 -9.21 13.07 -11.59
CA LEU A 104 -8.02 13.02 -12.46
C LEU A 104 -7.22 11.74 -12.21
N SER A 105 -7.07 11.31 -10.97
CA SER A 105 -6.42 10.05 -10.64
C SER A 105 -7.16 8.85 -11.21
N GLN A 106 -8.50 8.86 -11.24
CA GLN A 106 -9.29 7.82 -11.93
C GLN A 106 -9.03 7.82 -13.43
N LYS A 107 -9.04 9.01 -14.07
CA LYS A 107 -8.76 9.15 -15.51
C LYS A 107 -7.37 8.62 -15.87
N ILE A 108 -6.34 8.99 -15.10
CA ILE A 108 -4.96 8.51 -15.29
C ILE A 108 -4.89 7.00 -15.07
N THR A 109 -5.52 6.48 -14.01
CA THR A 109 -5.53 5.03 -13.72
C THR A 109 -6.18 4.25 -14.86
N LYS A 110 -7.27 4.76 -15.45
CA LYS A 110 -7.89 4.16 -16.62
C LYS A 110 -6.95 4.12 -17.82
N ALA A 111 -6.26 5.23 -18.13
CA ALA A 111 -5.29 5.27 -19.23
C ALA A 111 -4.12 4.29 -19.00
N VAL A 112 -3.70 4.12 -17.75
CA VAL A 112 -2.72 3.12 -17.33
C VAL A 112 -3.23 1.70 -17.56
N GLU A 113 -4.43 1.35 -17.11
CA GLU A 113 -5.03 0.02 -17.33
C GLU A 113 -5.20 -0.28 -18.82
N ASP A 114 -5.69 0.68 -19.61
CA ASP A 114 -5.86 0.55 -21.06
C ASP A 114 -4.49 0.32 -21.75
N SER A 115 -3.44 1.01 -21.30
CA SER A 115 -2.07 0.84 -21.80
C SER A 115 -1.41 -0.48 -21.36
N LEU A 116 -1.82 -1.03 -20.22
CA LEU A 116 -1.32 -2.29 -19.68
C LEU A 116 -1.99 -3.51 -20.29
N LEU A 117 -3.23 -3.39 -20.77
CA LEU A 117 -4.02 -4.52 -21.32
C LEU A 117 -3.25 -5.39 -22.34
N PRO A 118 -2.40 -4.86 -23.24
CA PRO A 118 -1.59 -5.68 -24.15
C PRO A 118 -0.45 -6.46 -23.48
N LEU A 119 -0.10 -6.14 -22.23
CA LEU A 119 1.00 -6.71 -21.45
C LEU A 119 0.48 -7.62 -20.34
N VAL A 120 -0.51 -7.15 -19.59
CA VAL A 120 -1.12 -7.83 -18.44
C VAL A 120 -2.54 -7.32 -18.23
N ASP A 121 -3.48 -8.24 -18.05
CA ASP A 121 -4.84 -7.91 -17.59
C ASP A 121 -4.81 -7.77 -16.06
N GLN A 122 -4.52 -6.55 -15.60
CA GLN A 122 -4.41 -6.22 -14.18
C GLN A 122 -5.25 -5.01 -13.85
N LYS A 123 -6.13 -5.18 -12.85
CA LYS A 123 -6.86 -4.07 -12.25
C LYS A 123 -6.01 -3.35 -11.21
N MET A 124 -6.05 -2.05 -11.27
CA MET A 124 -5.36 -1.15 -10.38
C MET A 124 -6.32 -0.61 -9.33
N ASN A 125 -5.94 -0.69 -8.05
CA ASN A 125 -6.86 -0.35 -6.95
C ASN A 125 -6.24 0.50 -5.84
N HIS A 126 -4.99 0.90 -5.99
CA HIS A 126 -4.29 1.74 -5.02
C HIS A 126 -3.21 2.58 -5.70
N CYS A 127 -3.07 3.84 -5.32
CA CYS A 127 -2.02 4.75 -5.76
C CYS A 127 -1.32 5.42 -4.58
N VAL A 128 0.00 5.55 -4.70
CA VAL A 128 0.75 6.53 -3.92
C VAL A 128 1.29 7.58 -4.88
N THR A 129 0.74 8.78 -4.77
CA THR A 129 1.18 9.93 -5.53
C THR A 129 2.29 10.64 -4.75
N ASN A 130 3.42 10.89 -5.40
CA ASN A 130 4.54 11.63 -4.84
C ASN A 130 4.67 12.97 -5.57
N TYR A 131 4.73 14.06 -4.80
CA TYR A 131 4.97 15.41 -5.29
C TYR A 131 6.37 15.86 -4.91
N TYR A 132 7.22 16.02 -5.93
CA TYR A 132 8.58 16.55 -5.85
C TYR A 132 8.49 18.04 -6.19
N ARG A 133 8.73 18.89 -5.20
CA ARG A 133 8.54 20.34 -5.33
C ARG A 133 9.57 20.97 -6.27
N ASP A 134 10.79 20.43 -6.26
CA ASP A 134 11.88 20.85 -7.12
C ASP A 134 12.94 19.74 -7.32
N GLY A 135 14.11 20.11 -7.82
CA GLY A 135 15.27 19.25 -8.04
C GLY A 135 15.84 18.57 -6.80
N GLU A 136 15.61 19.13 -5.61
CA GLU A 136 16.19 18.66 -4.35
C GLU A 136 15.38 17.55 -3.71
N ASP A 137 14.07 17.49 -3.98
CA ASP A 137 13.21 16.38 -3.57
C ASP A 137 13.61 15.11 -4.32
N PHE A 138 13.66 13.98 -3.62
CA PHE A 138 14.13 12.70 -4.16
C PHE A 138 13.53 11.48 -3.42
N ILE A 139 13.80 10.29 -3.94
CA ILE A 139 13.59 9.05 -3.21
C ILE A 139 14.81 8.16 -3.37
N ALA A 140 15.42 7.79 -2.24
CA ALA A 140 16.61 6.96 -2.23
C ALA A 140 16.31 5.54 -2.74
N HIS A 141 17.37 4.76 -3.00
CA HIS A 141 17.26 3.38 -3.45
C HIS A 141 16.38 2.54 -2.51
N HIS A 142 15.29 2.01 -3.06
CA HIS A 142 14.35 1.12 -2.38
C HIS A 142 13.78 0.09 -3.36
N SER A 143 13.02 -0.88 -2.86
CA SER A 143 12.11 -1.67 -3.70
C SER A 143 10.73 -1.58 -3.09
N ASP A 144 9.73 -1.63 -3.95
CA ASP A 144 8.35 -1.72 -3.49
C ASP A 144 8.17 -3.04 -2.76
N LYS A 145 7.54 -2.94 -1.59
CA LYS A 145 7.19 -4.11 -0.79
C LYS A 145 6.11 -4.90 -1.50
N ASP A 146 6.27 -6.21 -1.58
CA ASP A 146 5.36 -7.13 -2.28
C ASP A 146 4.48 -7.95 -1.31
N LEU A 147 4.51 -7.63 0.00
CA LEU A 147 3.69 -8.29 1.01
C LEU A 147 2.19 -8.19 0.67
N ASP A 148 1.77 -6.98 0.32
CA ASP A 148 0.38 -6.59 0.11
C ASP A 148 -0.01 -6.51 -1.37
N LEU A 149 0.95 -6.67 -2.28
CA LEU A 149 0.73 -6.51 -3.73
C LEU A 149 0.50 -7.85 -4.42
N ASN A 150 -0.14 -7.83 -5.58
CA ASN A 150 -0.09 -8.96 -6.49
C ASN A 150 1.38 -9.27 -6.87
N ARG A 151 1.93 -10.38 -6.37
CA ARG A 151 3.36 -10.73 -6.53
C ARG A 151 3.76 -11.06 -7.96
N GLU A 152 2.79 -11.39 -8.79
CA GLU A 152 2.97 -11.66 -10.22
C GLU A 152 2.56 -10.45 -11.07
N GLY A 153 2.01 -9.41 -10.43
CA GLY A 153 1.58 -8.20 -11.08
C GLY A 153 2.70 -7.19 -11.29
N VAL A 154 2.42 -6.20 -12.12
CA VAL A 154 3.29 -5.07 -12.40
C VAL A 154 2.96 -3.89 -11.49
N ILE A 155 3.92 -3.00 -11.30
CA ILE A 155 3.72 -1.68 -10.69
C ILE A 155 3.84 -0.63 -11.79
N ALA A 156 2.84 0.24 -11.93
CA ALA A 156 2.85 1.30 -12.93
C ALA A 156 3.20 2.64 -12.26
N SER A 157 4.15 3.39 -12.82
CA SER A 157 4.53 4.71 -12.34
C SER A 157 4.41 5.74 -13.45
N VAL A 158 3.35 6.55 -13.42
CA VAL A 158 3.17 7.70 -14.31
C VAL A 158 4.01 8.87 -13.83
N SER A 159 4.59 9.65 -14.76
CA SER A 159 5.35 10.87 -14.46
C SER A 159 4.73 12.08 -15.14
N LEU A 160 4.54 13.16 -14.39
CA LEU A 160 4.02 14.44 -14.87
C LEU A 160 4.99 15.56 -14.47
N GLY A 161 5.17 16.55 -15.34
CA GLY A 161 6.02 17.72 -15.08
C GLY A 161 7.49 17.51 -15.43
N ASP A 162 8.38 17.95 -14.54
CA ASP A 162 9.82 17.93 -14.77
C ASP A 162 10.35 16.51 -15.04
N GLU A 163 11.12 16.37 -16.10
CA GLU A 163 11.79 15.11 -16.42
C GLU A 163 12.87 14.81 -15.37
N ARG A 164 12.80 13.60 -14.80
CA ARG A 164 13.75 13.11 -13.80
C ARG A 164 14.30 11.75 -14.19
N ILE A 165 15.53 11.48 -13.74
CA ILE A 165 16.18 10.19 -13.94
C ILE A 165 15.74 9.22 -12.85
N MET A 166 15.19 8.08 -13.26
CA MET A 166 15.10 6.90 -12.41
C MET A 166 16.35 6.03 -12.60
N GLU A 167 16.98 5.66 -11.49
CA GLU A 167 18.08 4.70 -11.47
C GLU A 167 17.61 3.36 -10.90
N LEU A 168 17.69 2.30 -11.70
CA LEU A 168 17.47 0.90 -11.34
C LEU A 168 18.83 0.24 -11.09
N LYS A 169 19.03 -0.38 -9.92
CA LYS A 169 20.32 -0.96 -9.50
C LYS A 169 20.15 -2.39 -9.01
N ARG A 170 20.86 -3.35 -9.60
CA ARG A 170 20.76 -4.77 -9.19
C ARG A 170 21.36 -4.97 -7.80
N ARG A 171 20.63 -5.70 -6.95
CA ARG A 171 21.02 -5.99 -5.56
C ARG A 171 22.28 -6.84 -5.47
N ALA A 172 22.32 -7.93 -6.24
CA ALA A 172 23.42 -8.90 -6.23
C ALA A 172 24.67 -8.41 -6.97
N LYS A 173 24.53 -7.41 -7.86
CA LYS A 173 25.62 -6.87 -8.68
C LYS A 173 25.47 -5.35 -8.73
N PRO A 174 25.88 -4.60 -7.69
CA PRO A 174 25.64 -3.15 -7.58
C PRO A 174 26.16 -2.28 -8.73
N GLN A 175 27.06 -2.79 -9.57
CA GLN A 175 27.56 -2.16 -10.78
C GLN A 175 26.65 -2.35 -12.02
N ASP A 176 25.64 -3.21 -11.92
CA ASP A 176 24.56 -3.37 -12.89
C ASP A 176 23.49 -2.33 -12.58
N VAL A 177 23.53 -1.25 -13.37
CA VAL A 177 22.72 -0.04 -13.19
C VAL A 177 22.11 0.35 -14.54
N THR A 178 20.81 0.60 -14.54
CA THR A 178 20.07 1.17 -15.67
C THR A 178 19.54 2.54 -15.25
N ARG A 179 19.80 3.58 -16.04
CA ARG A 179 19.24 4.92 -15.83
C ARG A 179 18.34 5.31 -16.97
N VAL A 180 17.14 5.75 -16.64
CA VAL A 180 16.11 6.09 -17.63
C VAL A 180 15.51 7.46 -17.29
N SER A 181 15.43 8.33 -18.30
CA SER A 181 14.65 9.56 -18.21
C SER A 181 13.17 9.24 -18.16
N LEU A 182 12.41 9.97 -17.32
CA LEU A 182 10.97 9.85 -17.20
C LEU A 182 10.29 11.14 -17.70
N PRO A 183 9.98 11.25 -19.00
CA PRO A 183 9.33 12.43 -19.57
C PRO A 183 7.92 12.66 -19.00
N HIS A 184 7.40 13.88 -19.16
CA HIS A 184 6.00 14.18 -18.90
C HIS A 184 5.08 13.22 -19.66
N GLY A 185 4.02 12.75 -19.01
CA GLY A 185 3.01 11.87 -19.60
C GLY A 185 3.48 10.43 -19.82
N SER A 186 4.71 10.08 -19.42
CA SER A 186 5.24 8.73 -19.53
C SER A 186 4.80 7.82 -18.38
N MET A 187 4.82 6.51 -18.62
CA MET A 187 4.59 5.46 -17.62
C MET A 187 5.74 4.47 -17.64
N LEU A 188 6.38 4.28 -16.48
CA LEU A 188 7.26 3.13 -16.26
C LEU A 188 6.42 1.94 -15.75
N VAL A 189 6.50 0.80 -16.42
CA VAL A 189 5.94 -0.47 -16.00
C VAL A 189 7.05 -1.30 -15.36
N LEU A 190 7.07 -1.37 -14.03
CA LEU A 190 8.04 -2.13 -13.26
C LEU A 190 7.56 -3.57 -13.08
N GLY A 191 8.29 -4.51 -13.67
CA GLY A 191 7.96 -5.93 -13.57
C GLY A 191 8.34 -6.56 -12.22
N PRO A 192 7.69 -7.68 -11.85
CA PRO A 192 7.87 -8.33 -10.55
C PRO A 192 9.30 -8.91 -10.35
N ILE A 193 9.97 -9.35 -11.41
CA ILE A 193 11.35 -9.83 -11.35
C ILE A 193 12.29 -8.65 -11.09
N THR A 194 12.12 -7.53 -11.80
CA THR A 194 12.89 -6.32 -11.53
C THR A 194 12.66 -5.82 -10.11
N ASN A 195 11.43 -5.70 -9.62
CA ASN A 195 11.16 -5.23 -8.25
C ASN A 195 11.84 -6.12 -7.18
N LYS A 196 11.94 -7.43 -7.44
CA LYS A 196 12.61 -8.39 -6.55
C LYS A 196 14.14 -8.29 -6.61
N LEU A 197 14.72 -8.12 -7.80
CA LEU A 197 16.18 -8.21 -8.01
C LEU A 197 16.89 -6.85 -7.99
N PHE A 198 16.18 -5.75 -8.21
CA PHE A 198 16.70 -4.39 -8.31
C PHE A 198 16.11 -3.50 -7.22
N THR A 199 16.86 -2.47 -6.84
CA THR A 199 16.34 -1.27 -6.17
C THR A 199 16.17 -0.16 -7.19
N HIS A 200 15.31 0.81 -6.91
CA HIS A 200 15.10 2.00 -7.72
C HIS A 200 15.13 3.28 -6.89
N SER A 201 15.51 4.38 -7.53
CA SER A 201 15.55 5.72 -6.95
C SER A 201 15.19 6.78 -7.99
N ILE A 202 14.65 7.92 -7.55
CA ILE A 202 14.56 9.14 -8.37
C ILE A 202 15.73 10.03 -7.96
N LEU A 203 16.63 10.32 -8.90
CA LEU A 203 17.82 11.11 -8.63
C LEU A 203 17.45 12.59 -8.44
N LYS A 204 18.26 13.28 -7.63
CA LYS A 204 18.24 14.74 -7.56
C LYS A 204 18.59 15.34 -8.93
N LYS A 205 18.01 16.49 -9.24
CA LYS A 205 18.30 17.28 -10.44
C LYS A 205 18.65 18.69 -9.98
N GLU A 206 19.90 18.89 -9.57
CA GLU A 206 20.33 20.15 -8.96
C GLU A 206 20.01 21.34 -9.86
N GLY A 207 19.53 22.43 -9.26
CA GLY A 207 19.27 23.70 -9.96
C GLY A 207 17.89 23.82 -10.64
N THR A 208 17.11 22.75 -10.82
CA THR A 208 15.72 22.89 -11.31
C THR A 208 14.78 23.34 -10.20
N LYS A 209 13.85 24.25 -10.54
CA LYS A 209 12.70 24.64 -9.69
C LYS A 209 11.37 24.16 -10.26
N VAL A 210 11.42 23.32 -11.30
CA VAL A 210 10.24 22.77 -11.93
C VAL A 210 9.75 21.56 -11.12
N PRO A 211 8.47 21.50 -10.75
CA PRO A 211 7.94 20.37 -10.00
C PRO A 211 7.78 19.11 -10.85
N ARG A 212 7.72 17.96 -10.17
CA ARG A 212 7.32 16.67 -10.74
C ARG A 212 6.27 16.01 -9.86
N ILE A 213 5.27 15.39 -10.47
CA ILE A 213 4.37 14.45 -9.79
C ILE A 213 4.61 13.05 -10.37
N SER A 214 4.61 12.04 -9.49
CA SER A 214 4.51 10.66 -9.94
C SER A 214 3.38 9.91 -9.25
N LEU A 215 2.53 9.26 -10.03
CA LEU A 215 1.46 8.39 -9.55
C LEU A 215 1.95 6.96 -9.66
N THR A 216 2.24 6.32 -8.51
CA THR A 216 2.63 4.91 -8.49
C THR A 216 1.43 4.04 -8.12
N ILE A 217 0.90 3.37 -9.13
CA ILE A 217 -0.37 2.66 -9.14
C ILE A 217 -0.12 1.15 -9.08
N ARG A 218 -0.88 0.46 -8.23
CA ARG A 218 -0.64 -0.94 -7.84
C ARG A 218 -1.93 -1.75 -7.77
N ASP A 219 -1.79 -3.05 -7.93
CA ASP A 219 -2.79 -4.06 -7.58
C ASP A 219 -2.51 -4.57 -6.16
N VAL A 220 -3.21 -4.02 -5.19
CA VAL A 220 -3.16 -4.40 -3.78
C VAL A 220 -4.13 -5.56 -3.51
N LYS A 221 -3.64 -6.57 -2.81
CA LYS A 221 -4.36 -7.79 -2.40
C LYS A 221 -4.60 -7.87 -0.89
N THR A 222 -4.26 -6.84 -0.14
CA THR A 222 -4.53 -6.71 1.30
C THR A 222 -5.58 -5.64 1.52
N PHE A 223 -6.58 -5.93 2.33
CA PHE A 223 -7.76 -5.10 2.45
C PHE A 223 -8.13 -4.90 3.92
N LEU A 224 -8.55 -3.70 4.27
CA LEU A 224 -9.16 -3.37 5.56
C LEU A 224 -10.68 -3.42 5.42
N ASP A 225 -11.35 -4.24 6.22
CA ASP A 225 -12.79 -4.11 6.44
C ASP A 225 -13.02 -3.07 7.53
N VAL A 226 -13.43 -1.87 7.13
CA VAL A 226 -13.67 -0.69 7.97
C VAL A 226 -14.64 -1.01 9.11
N PRO A 227 -15.77 -1.73 8.89
CA PRO A 227 -16.64 -2.10 10.00
C PRO A 227 -15.87 -2.82 11.10
N THR A 228 -15.13 -3.88 10.77
CA THR A 228 -14.45 -4.72 11.77
C THR A 228 -13.14 -4.13 12.27
N GLY A 229 -12.53 -3.23 11.50
CA GLY A 229 -11.18 -2.70 11.72
C GLY A 229 -10.12 -3.79 11.61
N ARG A 230 -10.30 -4.75 10.69
CA ARG A 230 -9.40 -5.90 10.53
C ARG A 230 -8.98 -6.05 9.08
N LEU A 231 -7.72 -6.47 8.91
CA LEU A 231 -7.14 -6.76 7.60
C LEU A 231 -7.49 -8.20 7.15
N PHE A 232 -7.76 -8.37 5.86
CA PHE A 232 -7.84 -9.67 5.17
C PHE A 232 -7.06 -9.66 3.85
N GLY A 233 -6.84 -10.87 3.31
CA GLY A 233 -6.24 -11.07 2.00
C GLY A 233 -4.78 -11.47 2.06
N GLN A 234 -3.96 -10.96 1.15
CA GLN A 234 -2.54 -11.27 1.09
C GLN A 234 -1.80 -10.70 2.31
N GLY A 235 -0.70 -11.34 2.71
CA GLY A 235 0.16 -10.80 3.76
C GLY A 235 -0.43 -10.80 5.19
N VAL A 236 -1.63 -11.35 5.39
CA VAL A 236 -2.29 -11.50 6.70
C VAL A 236 -2.85 -12.91 6.91
N GLN A 237 -3.27 -13.24 8.13
CA GLN A 237 -3.75 -14.59 8.47
C GLN A 237 -5.10 -14.92 7.81
N THR A 238 -6.10 -14.05 7.98
CA THR A 238 -7.43 -14.28 7.41
C THR A 238 -7.47 -13.88 5.94
N LYS A 239 -8.00 -14.77 5.08
CA LYS A 239 -8.05 -14.54 3.62
C LYS A 239 -9.36 -13.97 3.12
N SER A 240 -10.45 -14.14 3.84
CA SER A 240 -11.79 -13.77 3.41
C SER A 240 -12.46 -12.76 4.34
N ILE A 241 -13.19 -11.82 3.75
CA ILE A 241 -14.05 -10.86 4.47
C ILE A 241 -15.16 -11.56 5.25
N ASP A 242 -15.72 -12.66 4.72
CA ASP A 242 -16.80 -13.40 5.36
C ASP A 242 -16.37 -14.04 6.67
N GLU A 243 -15.13 -14.51 6.72
CA GLU A 243 -14.53 -15.07 7.93
C GLU A 243 -14.44 -13.97 9.00
N ILE A 244 -13.91 -12.80 8.65
CA ILE A 244 -13.79 -11.66 9.57
C ILE A 244 -15.15 -11.19 10.08
N ARG A 245 -16.12 -10.99 9.17
CA ARG A 245 -17.46 -10.51 9.53
C ARG A 245 -18.21 -11.53 10.38
N ARG A 246 -18.08 -12.84 10.10
CA ARG A 246 -18.64 -13.93 10.90
C ARG A 246 -18.03 -13.99 12.29
N GLU A 247 -16.71 -13.92 12.41
CA GLU A 247 -16.02 -13.88 13.71
C GLU A 247 -16.52 -12.71 14.55
N ARG A 248 -16.64 -11.52 13.95
CA ARG A 248 -17.14 -10.33 14.65
C ARG A 248 -18.60 -10.49 15.08
N LEU A 249 -19.44 -11.10 14.25
CA LEU A 249 -20.84 -11.38 14.60
C LEU A 249 -20.91 -12.32 15.82
N ILE A 250 -20.13 -13.41 15.82
CA ILE A 250 -20.06 -14.35 16.95
C ILE A 250 -19.60 -13.63 18.21
N GLU A 251 -18.53 -12.83 18.14
CA GLU A 251 -18.04 -12.05 19.28
C GLU A 251 -19.11 -11.09 19.82
N ASN A 252 -19.84 -10.40 18.93
CA ASN A 252 -20.91 -9.49 19.34
C ASN A 252 -22.07 -10.24 20.00
N SER A 253 -22.47 -11.39 19.45
CA SER A 253 -23.54 -12.23 20.01
C SER A 253 -23.19 -12.76 21.41
N VAL A 254 -21.94 -13.18 21.64
CA VAL A 254 -21.47 -13.65 22.95
C VAL A 254 -21.51 -12.52 23.98
N VAL A 255 -21.05 -11.32 23.61
CA VAL A 255 -21.09 -10.14 24.48
C VAL A 255 -22.54 -9.73 24.79
N PHE A 256 -23.41 -9.71 23.78
CA PHE A 256 -24.84 -9.38 23.95
C PHE A 256 -25.55 -10.36 24.87
N LEU A 257 -25.39 -11.68 24.64
CA LEU A 257 -25.96 -12.70 25.51
C LEU A 257 -25.48 -12.51 26.95
N GLY A 258 -24.21 -12.18 27.13
CA GLY A 258 -23.66 -11.75 28.41
C GLY A 258 -24.48 -10.62 29.04
N PHE A 259 -24.62 -9.49 28.37
CA PHE A 259 -25.39 -8.35 28.87
C PHE A 259 -26.85 -8.69 29.21
N CYS A 260 -27.53 -9.47 28.37
CA CYS A 260 -28.90 -9.91 28.63
C CYS A 260 -29.01 -10.73 29.92
N THR A 261 -28.10 -11.68 30.12
CA THR A 261 -28.09 -12.54 31.31
C THR A 261 -27.88 -11.71 32.58
N VAL A 262 -26.93 -10.76 32.56
CA VAL A 262 -26.69 -9.80 33.66
C VAL A 262 -27.94 -8.97 33.96
N SER A 263 -28.56 -8.42 32.92
CA SER A 263 -29.71 -7.52 33.08
C SER A 263 -30.90 -8.26 33.68
N ALA A 264 -31.18 -9.49 33.23
CA ALA A 264 -32.21 -10.34 33.80
C ALA A 264 -31.94 -10.66 35.29
N ALA A 265 -30.67 -10.89 35.66
CA ALA A 265 -30.27 -11.16 37.04
C ALA A 265 -30.34 -9.93 37.96
N LEU A 266 -30.23 -8.71 37.45
CA LEU A 266 -30.44 -7.48 38.21
C LEU A 266 -31.93 -7.16 38.39
N SER A 267 -32.75 -7.38 37.36
CA SER A 267 -34.19 -7.18 37.42
C SER A 267 -34.87 -8.13 38.41
N SER A 268 -34.41 -9.37 38.52
CA SER A 268 -34.95 -10.33 39.50
C SER A 268 -34.65 -9.95 40.96
N LYS A 269 -33.53 -9.25 41.24
CA LYS A 269 -33.22 -8.71 42.58
C LYS A 269 -34.19 -7.63 43.04
N ARG A 270 -34.71 -6.79 42.14
CA ARG A 270 -35.70 -5.75 42.49
C ARG A 270 -37.05 -6.33 42.93
N SER A 271 -37.33 -7.59 42.61
CA SER A 271 -38.59 -8.27 42.91
C SER A 271 -38.52 -9.15 44.18
N ALA A 272 -37.32 -9.55 44.62
CA ALA A 272 -37.15 -10.53 45.70
C ALA A 272 -36.52 -9.92 46.97
N ALA A 273 -37.33 -9.76 48.03
CA ALA A 273 -36.86 -9.46 49.38
C ALA A 273 -36.33 -10.73 50.08
N SER A 274 -35.13 -11.22 49.71
CA SER A 274 -34.29 -12.06 50.58
C SER A 274 -32.85 -12.15 50.06
N THR A 275 -31.88 -11.96 50.94
CA THR A 275 -30.50 -11.57 50.60
C THR A 275 -29.51 -12.67 51.01
N SER A 276 -28.85 -13.30 50.03
CA SER A 276 -27.45 -13.81 50.09
C SER A 276 -27.11 -14.67 48.87
N ARG A 277 -27.95 -15.64 48.50
CA ARG A 277 -27.69 -16.59 47.39
C ARG A 277 -27.87 -15.97 46.00
N THR A 278 -28.81 -15.05 45.87
CA THR A 278 -29.09 -14.26 44.65
C THR A 278 -27.95 -13.28 44.37
N ASP A 279 -27.33 -12.69 45.40
CA ASP A 279 -26.17 -11.81 45.24
C ASP A 279 -24.95 -12.51 44.66
N VAL A 280 -24.66 -13.73 45.13
CA VAL A 280 -23.53 -14.53 44.62
C VAL A 280 -23.72 -14.93 43.16
N ARG A 281 -24.93 -15.32 42.74
CA ARG A 281 -25.21 -15.70 41.34
C ARG A 281 -25.13 -14.51 40.39
N THR A 282 -25.70 -13.36 40.75
CA THR A 282 -25.60 -12.15 39.93
C THR A 282 -24.17 -11.64 39.87
N GLY A 283 -23.41 -11.72 40.98
CA GLY A 283 -21.98 -11.42 41.01
C GLY A 283 -21.15 -12.32 40.10
N MET A 284 -21.39 -13.64 40.13
CA MET A 284 -20.75 -14.59 39.21
C MET A 284 -21.07 -14.30 37.74
N LEU A 285 -22.30 -13.90 37.43
CA LEU A 285 -22.73 -13.60 36.07
C LEU A 285 -22.10 -12.30 35.53
N MET A 286 -22.06 -11.25 36.36
CA MET A 286 -21.31 -10.02 36.06
C MET A 286 -19.82 -10.29 35.84
N ALA A 287 -19.23 -11.17 36.65
CA ALA A 287 -17.84 -11.58 36.48
C ALA A 287 -17.63 -12.34 35.16
N ALA A 288 -18.57 -13.22 34.76
CA ALA A 288 -18.49 -13.97 33.51
C ALA A 288 -18.59 -13.07 32.27
N THR A 289 -19.46 -12.05 32.29
CA THR A 289 -19.58 -11.10 31.17
C THR A 289 -18.39 -10.17 31.06
N ALA A 290 -17.90 -9.66 32.20
CA ALA A 290 -16.67 -8.90 32.26
C ALA A 290 -15.47 -9.74 31.77
N ALA A 291 -15.42 -11.03 32.13
CA ALA A 291 -14.40 -11.95 31.64
C ALA A 291 -14.51 -12.20 30.13
N ALA A 292 -15.72 -12.35 29.57
CA ALA A 292 -15.93 -12.51 28.13
C ALA A 292 -15.51 -11.25 27.34
N LEU A 293 -15.85 -10.06 27.83
CA LEU A 293 -15.43 -8.79 27.23
C LEU A 293 -13.91 -8.62 27.33
N SER A 294 -13.32 -8.92 28.49
CA SER A 294 -11.87 -8.87 28.71
C SER A 294 -11.15 -9.86 27.81
N PHE A 295 -11.66 -11.07 27.66
CA PHE A 295 -11.13 -12.09 26.74
C PHE A 295 -11.22 -11.64 25.28
N ARG A 296 -12.31 -10.97 24.88
CA ARG A 296 -12.44 -10.37 23.54
C ARG A 296 -11.39 -9.29 23.30
N LEU A 297 -11.25 -8.35 24.22
CA LEU A 297 -10.25 -7.28 24.13
C LEU A 297 -8.83 -7.86 24.09
N PHE A 298 -8.56 -8.85 24.94
CA PHE A 298 -7.29 -9.57 24.97
C PHE A 298 -7.02 -10.30 23.66
N ARG A 299 -7.98 -11.05 23.11
CA ARG A 299 -7.82 -11.77 21.84
C ARG A 299 -7.60 -10.80 20.67
N LYS A 300 -8.33 -9.68 20.64
CA LYS A 300 -8.12 -8.60 19.66
C LYS A 300 -6.71 -8.03 19.77
N ALA A 301 -6.24 -7.73 20.99
CA ALA A 301 -4.90 -7.22 21.24
C ALA A 301 -3.80 -8.24 20.88
N ALA A 302 -3.99 -9.52 21.24
CA ALA A 302 -3.03 -10.58 20.94
C ALA A 302 -2.90 -10.82 19.43
N ARG A 303 -4.02 -10.88 18.70
CA ARG A 303 -4.04 -10.98 17.24
C ARG A 303 -3.36 -9.77 16.59
N LYS A 304 -3.70 -8.56 17.04
CA LYS A 304 -3.06 -7.31 16.61
C LYS A 304 -1.55 -7.37 16.77
N ASN A 305 -1.07 -7.72 17.98
CA ASN A 305 0.37 -7.84 18.26
C ASN A 305 1.06 -8.91 17.39
N HIS A 306 0.37 -10.02 17.11
CA HIS A 306 0.90 -11.06 16.23
C HIS A 306 1.03 -10.59 14.78
N GLU A 307 -0.01 -9.93 14.23
CA GLU A 307 0.01 -9.39 12.87
C GLU A 307 1.06 -8.27 12.73
N GLU A 308 1.19 -7.40 13.73
CA GLU A 308 2.28 -6.40 13.79
C GLU A 308 3.64 -7.07 13.77
N LYS A 309 3.85 -8.09 14.61
CA LYS A 309 5.13 -8.79 14.68
C LYS A 309 5.44 -9.47 13.35
N ALA A 310 4.47 -10.14 12.73
CA ALA A 310 4.64 -10.79 11.43
C ALA A 310 4.99 -9.77 10.33
N ALA A 311 4.33 -8.62 10.31
CA ALA A 311 4.65 -7.54 9.39
C ALA A 311 6.05 -6.98 9.67
N ARG A 312 6.38 -6.63 10.92
CA ARG A 312 7.72 -6.18 11.32
C ARG A 312 8.80 -7.18 10.96
N ASP A 313 8.59 -8.46 11.19
CA ASP A 313 9.53 -9.52 10.83
C ASP A 313 9.73 -9.57 9.31
N PHE A 314 8.65 -9.48 8.52
CA PHE A 314 8.73 -9.37 7.06
C PHE A 314 9.54 -8.13 6.62
N PHE A 315 9.21 -6.96 7.18
CA PHE A 315 9.85 -5.68 6.88
C PHE A 315 11.19 -5.46 7.58
N SER A 316 11.73 -6.42 8.35
CA SER A 316 13.04 -6.32 9.01
C SER A 316 14.04 -7.36 8.53
N LYS A 317 13.59 -8.44 7.87
CA LYS A 317 14.43 -9.46 7.21
C LYS A 317 15.42 -8.81 6.24
N LYS A 318 16.66 -8.54 6.69
CA LYS A 318 17.74 -7.89 5.92
C LYS A 318 17.53 -8.07 4.41
N SER A 319 17.22 -6.95 3.75
CA SER A 319 17.41 -6.82 2.31
C SER A 319 18.78 -7.42 1.96
N SER A 320 18.85 -8.19 0.88
CA SER A 320 20.11 -8.79 0.38
C SER A 320 21.25 -7.77 0.17
N SER A 321 20.96 -6.47 0.23
CA SER A 321 21.91 -5.36 0.17
C SER A 321 22.56 -4.96 1.52
N GLY A 322 22.26 -5.63 2.64
CA GLY A 322 22.84 -5.29 3.95
C GLY A 322 22.29 -3.99 4.59
N THR A 323 21.54 -3.19 3.85
CA THR A 323 20.73 -2.10 4.41
C THR A 323 19.54 -2.71 5.15
N LYS A 324 19.41 -2.44 6.45
CA LYS A 324 18.12 -2.62 7.14
C LYS A 324 17.09 -1.76 6.39
N TYR A 325 15.93 -2.35 6.14
CA TYR A 325 14.82 -1.67 5.46
C TYR A 325 14.46 -0.33 6.10
#